data_AF-A0A7V4W7B2-F1
#
_entry.id   AF-A0A7V4W7B2-F1
#
_cell.length_a   1.000
_cell.length_b   1.000
_cell.length_c   1.000
_cell.angle_alpha   90.00
_cell.angle_beta   90.00
_cell.angle_gamma   90.00
#
_symmetry.space_group_name_H-M   'P 1'
#
loop_
_entity.id
_entity.type
_entity.pdbx_description
1 polymer ?
#
loop_
_entity_poly.entity_id
_entity_poly.type
_entity_poly.pdbx_seq_one_letter_code
_entity_poly.pdbx_strand_id
1 'polypeptide(L)' 'TQHYMMLQRNLLYTAVTRARRLVVLVGSKKAIAIAVRNNRINERNTRLALRLSAQASA' A
#
# COMPACT_ATOMS: atom_id res chain seq x y z
N THR A 1 1.48 -2.11 20.56
CA THR A 1 1.15 -1.71 19.16
C THR A 1 1.84 -2.64 18.16
N GLN A 2 1.48 -3.93 18.14
CA GLN A 2 2.27 -4.96 17.43
C GLN A 2 2.29 -4.80 15.89
N HIS A 3 1.25 -4.20 15.29
CA HIS A 3 1.11 -4.10 13.82
C HIS A 3 1.33 -2.69 13.25
N TYR A 4 1.84 -1.75 14.06
CA TYR A 4 1.95 -0.34 13.66
C TYR A 4 2.72 -0.13 12.35
N MET A 5 3.79 -0.90 12.13
CA MET A 5 4.61 -0.84 10.91
C MET A 5 3.86 -1.29 9.64
N MET A 6 2.84 -2.14 9.79
CA MET A 6 2.03 -2.65 8.69
C MET A 6 0.83 -1.76 8.35
N LEU A 7 0.58 -0.70 9.12
CA LEU A 7 -0.51 0.25 8.85
C LEU A 7 -0.14 1.16 7.68
N GLN A 8 -0.22 0.62 6.47
CA GLN A 8 0.07 1.30 5.20
C GLN A 8 -1.14 1.24 4.27
N ARG A 9 -1.29 2.24 3.40
CA ARG A 9 -2.45 2.34 2.49
C ARG A 9 -2.51 1.19 1.49
N ASN A 10 -1.37 0.79 0.94
CA ASN A 10 -1.26 -0.33 0.00
C ASN A 10 -1.75 -1.66 0.59
N LEU A 11 -1.43 -1.93 1.86
CA LEU A 11 -1.84 -3.16 2.53
C LEU A 11 -3.35 -3.15 2.82
N LEU A 12 -3.88 -2.03 3.32
CA LEU A 12 -5.31 -1.88 3.56
C LEU A 12 -6.11 -1.98 2.25
N TYR A 13 -5.66 -1.31 1.19
CA TYR A 13 -6.28 -1.38 -0.14
C TYR A 13 -6.35 -2.82 -0.64
N THR A 14 -5.26 -3.58 -0.52
CA THR A 14 -5.23 -5.00 -0.92
C THR A 14 -6.20 -5.86 -0.11
N ALA A 15 -6.30 -5.63 1.21
CA ALA A 15 -7.23 -6.36 2.06
C ALA A 15 -8.70 -6.09 1.65
N VAL A 16 -9.04 -4.83 1.36
CA VAL A 16 -10.38 -4.42 0.94
C VAL A 16 -10.73 -4.98 -0.44
N THR A 17 -9.83 -4.86 -1.43
CA THR A 17 -10.12 -5.27 -2.82
C THR A 17 -10.13 -6.78 -3.03
N ARG A 18 -9.60 -7.58 -2.10
CA ARG A 18 -9.72 -9.04 -2.16
C ARG A 18 -11.12 -9.57 -1.85
N ALA A 19 -11.99 -8.78 -1.22
CA ALA A 19 -13.34 -9.23 -0.91
C ALA A 19 -14.26 -9.10 -2.11
N ARG A 20 -15.06 -10.14 -2.37
CA ARG A 20 -15.91 -10.22 -3.56
C ARG A 20 -17.34 -9.70 -3.37
N ARG A 21 -17.84 -9.70 -2.13
CA ARG A 21 -19.25 -9.37 -1.82
C ARG A 21 -19.43 -8.54 -0.56
N LEU A 22 -18.62 -8.77 0.48
CA LEU A 22 -18.69 -8.04 1.75
C LEU A 22 -17.30 -7.97 2.40
N VAL A 23 -16.96 -6.81 2.98
CA VAL A 23 -15.80 -6.60 3.84
C VAL A 23 -16.29 -6.14 5.21
N VAL A 24 -15.80 -6.77 6.28
CA VAL A 24 -15.99 -6.28 7.65
C VAL A 24 -14.63 -5.95 8.25
N LEU A 25 -14.42 -4.68 8.61
CA LEU A 25 -13.20 -4.22 9.26
C LEU A 25 -13.39 -4.29 10.78
N VAL A 26 -12.61 -5.14 11.44
CA VAL A 26 -12.62 -5.28 12.90
C VAL A 26 -11.35 -4.65 13.48
N GLY A 27 -11.51 -3.73 14.43
CA GLY A 27 -10.40 -3.09 15.13
C GLY A 27 -10.62 -1.61 15.42
N SER A 28 -9.52 -0.88 15.60
CA SER A 28 -9.57 0.53 15.98
C SER A 28 -9.74 1.46 14.77
N LYS A 29 -10.70 2.39 14.85
CA LYS A 29 -10.83 3.51 13.90
C LYS A 29 -9.53 4.29 13.72
N LYS A 30 -8.76 4.46 14.80
CA LYS A 30 -7.45 5.13 14.78
C LYS A 30 -6.44 4.37 13.92
N ALA A 31 -6.40 3.05 14.02
CA ALA A 31 -5.49 2.22 13.22
C ALA A 31 -5.82 2.31 11.72
N ILE A 32 -7.11 2.29 11.38
CA ILE A 32 -7.57 2.47 9.99
C ILE A 32 -7.18 3.87 9.49
N ALA A 33 -7.42 4.92 10.27
CA ALA A 33 -7.04 6.28 9.91
C ALA A 33 -5.53 6.42 9.67
N ILE A 34 -4.69 5.79 10.51
CA ILE A 34 -3.23 5.75 10.33
C ILE A 34 -2.90 5.04 9.01
N ALA A 35 -3.48 3.87 8.75
CA ALA A 35 -3.22 3.11 7.52
C ALA A 35 -3.61 3.89 6.25
N VAL A 36 -4.77 4.57 6.26
CA VAL A 36 -5.22 5.39 5.13
C VAL A 36 -4.33 6.61 4.91
N ARG A 37 -3.87 7.26 5.98
CA ARG A 37 -2.98 8.43 5.89
C ARG A 37 -1.54 8.06 5.52
N ASN A 38 -1.10 6.85 5.85
CA ASN A 38 0.23 6.35 5.54
C ASN A 38 0.34 5.93 4.06
N ASN A 39 0.42 6.94 3.19
CA ASN A 39 0.74 6.81 1.78
C ASN A 39 2.24 6.97 1.52
N ARG A 40 3.10 6.60 2.49
CA ARG A 40 4.54 6.61 2.26
C ARG A 40 4.84 5.69 1.08
N ILE A 41 5.25 6.28 -0.03
CA ILE A 41 5.83 5.57 -1.16
C ILE A 41 7.06 4.90 -0.59
N ASN A 42 7.04 3.57 -0.48
CA ASN A 42 8.23 2.84 -0.11
C ASN A 42 9.24 3.08 -1.23
N GLU A 43 10.39 3.69 -0.93
CA GLU A 43 11.45 3.90 -1.90
C GLU A 43 11.94 2.54 -2.37
N ARG A 44 11.50 2.14 -3.57
CA ARG A 44 11.93 0.90 -4.19
C ARG A 44 13.25 1.18 -4.88
N ASN A 45 14.34 0.66 -4.32
CA ASN A 45 15.66 0.68 -4.97
C ASN A 45 15.67 -0.26 -6.18
N THR A 46 15.08 0.17 -7.30
CA THR A 46 15.00 -0.55 -8.56
C THR A 46 15.40 0.34 -9.73
N ARG A 47 16.19 -0.21 -10.67
CA ARG A 47 16.61 0.47 -11.90
C ARG A 47 15.67 0.21 -13.09
N LEU A 48 14.56 -0.50 -12.88
CA LEU A 48 13.64 -0.88 -13.97
C LEU A 48 13.08 0.34 -14.71
N ALA A 49 12.66 1.38 -13.97
CA ALA A 49 12.11 2.60 -14.57
C ALA A 49 13.11 3.28 -15.52
N LEU A 50 14.39 3.37 -15.11
CA LEU A 50 15.46 3.93 -15.92
C LEU A 50 15.74 3.10 -17.19
N ARG A 51 15.67 1.76 -17.09
CA ARG A 51 15.87 0.87 -18.25
C ARG A 51 14.74 1.01 -19.28
N LEU A 52 13.50 1.11 -18.83
CA LEU A 52 12.34 1.27 -19.71
C LEU A 52 12.37 2.63 -20.44
N SER A 53 12.75 3.71 -19.76
CA SER A 53 12.85 5.04 -20.40
C SER A 53 13.96 5.11 -21.44
N ALA A 54 15.11 4.46 -21.17
CA ALA A 54 16.21 4.37 -22.13
C ALA A 54 15.81 3.59 -23.39
N GLN A 55 15.03 2.51 -23.26
CA GLN A 55 14.60 1.69 -24.39
C GLN A 55 13.52 2.35 -25.26
N ALA A 56 12.68 3.21 -24.70
CA ALA A 56 11.66 3.95 -25.45
C ALA A 56 12.22 5.11 -26.30
N SER A 57 13.50 5.44 -26.11
CA SER A 57 14.20 6.54 -26.80
C SER A 57 15.13 6.04 -27.93
N ALA A 58 15.10 4.73 -28.24
CA ALA A 58 15.80 4.07 -29.33
C ALA A 58 14.79 3.55 -30.36
#